data_AF-A0A1W6ZLM1-F1
#
_entry.id   AF-A0A1W6ZLM1-F1
#
_cell.length_a   1.000
_cell.length_b   1.000
_cell.length_c   1.000
_cell.angle_alpha   90.00
_cell.angle_beta   90.00
_cell.angle_gamma   90.00
#
_symmetry.space_group_name_H-M   'P 1'
#
loop_
_entity.id
_entity.type
_entity.pdbx_description
1 polymer ?
#
loop_
_entity_poly.entity_id
_entity_poly.type
_entity_poly.pdbx_seq_one_letter_code
_entity_poly.pdbx_strand_id
1 'polypeptide(L)' 'MRYPVGVGRAGLQWSGTTFINGKVLRPAWPPAVVRRDKPNLPSVVPARAPNKPVGAAVLFLAGDERTIHGTNDP' A
#
# COMPACT_ATOMS: atom_id res chain seq x y z
N MET A 1 -10.00 -17.96 -8.00
CA MET A 1 -8.75 -17.31 -8.45
C MET A 1 -7.75 -17.33 -7.29
N ARG A 2 -6.44 -17.46 -7.55
CA ARG A 2 -5.38 -17.46 -6.53
C ARG A 2 -4.23 -16.57 -7.00
N TYR A 3 -3.66 -15.78 -6.09
CA TYR A 3 -2.55 -14.88 -6.36
C TYR A 3 -1.47 -15.05 -5.29
N PRO A 4 -0.17 -15.13 -5.66
CA PRO A 4 0.91 -14.98 -4.69
C PRO A 4 0.94 -13.53 -4.18
N VAL A 5 1.27 -13.35 -2.91
CA VAL A 5 1.33 -12.03 -2.27
C VAL A 5 2.53 -11.95 -1.33
N GLY A 6 3.13 -10.76 -1.25
CA GLY A 6 4.03 -10.40 -0.15
C GLY A 6 3.22 -9.98 1.08
N VAL A 7 3.68 -10.37 2.27
CA VAL A 7 3.09 -9.95 3.54
C VAL A 7 3.98 -8.93 4.23
N GLY A 8 3.41 -8.18 5.19
CA GLY A 8 4.17 -7.23 6.00
C GLY A 8 5.38 -7.89 6.68
N ARG A 9 6.44 -7.11 6.90
CA ARG A 9 7.62 -7.55 7.68
C ARG A 9 7.21 -8.01 9.08
N ALA A 10 8.06 -8.82 9.72
CA ALA A 10 7.87 -9.23 11.10
C ALA A 10 7.57 -8.03 12.02
N GLY A 11 6.57 -8.16 12.89
CA GLY A 11 6.08 -7.10 13.77
C GLY A 11 5.06 -6.13 13.14
N LEU A 12 4.84 -6.17 11.81
CA LEU A 12 3.79 -5.41 11.11
C LEU A 12 2.76 -6.31 10.42
N GLN A 13 2.78 -7.61 10.70
CA GLN A 13 1.80 -8.55 10.18
C GLN A 13 0.46 -8.40 10.89
N TRP A 14 -0.61 -8.65 10.15
CA TRP A 14 -1.96 -8.65 10.68
C TRP A 14 -2.68 -9.92 10.26
N SER A 15 -3.56 -10.40 11.13
CA SER A 15 -4.43 -11.54 10.90
C SER A 15 -5.85 -11.24 11.34
N GLY A 16 -6.83 -11.73 10.60
CA GLY A 16 -8.25 -11.59 10.91
C GLY A 16 -9.10 -11.61 9.66
N THR A 17 -10.38 -11.27 9.83
CA THR A 17 -11.34 -11.13 8.74
C THR A 17 -11.73 -9.67 8.58
N THR A 18 -11.70 -9.17 7.36
CA THR A 18 -12.13 -7.81 6.99
C THR A 18 -12.64 -7.81 5.55
N PHE A 19 -13.14 -6.67 5.08
CA PHE A 19 -13.65 -6.48 3.73
C PHE A 19 -12.98 -5.27 3.07
N ILE A 20 -13.03 -5.23 1.73
CA ILE A 20 -12.56 -4.07 0.97
C ILE A 20 -13.60 -2.96 1.08
N ASN A 21 -13.20 -1.76 1.50
CA ASN A 21 -14.09 -0.60 1.61
C ASN A 21 -13.75 0.54 0.63
N GLY A 22 -12.69 0.40 -0.16
CA GLY A 22 -12.28 1.42 -1.11
C GLY A 22 -11.24 0.93 -2.12
N LYS A 23 -11.18 1.61 -3.27
CA LYS A 23 -10.21 1.35 -4.33
C LYS A 23 -9.74 2.67 -4.94
N VAL A 24 -8.44 2.84 -5.05
CA VAL A 24 -7.82 3.98 -5.73
C VAL A 24 -6.92 3.48 -6.85
N LEU A 25 -7.14 4.00 -8.05
CA LEU A 25 -6.28 3.74 -9.21
C LEU A 25 -5.16 4.76 -9.27
N ARG A 26 -3.94 4.31 -9.59
CA ARG A 26 -2.73 5.14 -9.69
C ARG A 26 -2.60 6.11 -8.50
N PRO A 27 -2.55 5.62 -7.26
CA PRO A 27 -2.46 6.49 -6.09
C PRO A 27 -1.11 7.23 -6.07
N ALA A 28 -1.11 8.45 -5.54
CA ALA A 28 0.13 9.09 -5.11
C ALA A 28 0.70 8.36 -3.89
N TRP A 29 2.00 8.54 -3.63
CA TRP A 29 2.73 7.84 -2.56
C TRP A 29 3.78 8.78 -1.96
N PRO A 30 4.27 8.66 -0.72
CA PRO A 30 3.83 7.77 0.35
C PRO A 30 2.58 8.26 1.11
N PRO A 31 1.75 7.35 1.64
CA PRO A 31 0.69 7.70 2.60
C PRO A 31 1.29 8.21 3.92
N ALA A 32 0.46 8.85 4.76
CA ALA A 32 0.90 9.49 6.00
C ALA A 32 1.61 8.52 6.96
N VAL A 33 1.10 7.31 7.13
CA VAL A 33 1.73 6.27 7.96
C VAL A 33 3.15 5.92 7.51
N VAL A 34 3.36 5.77 6.21
CA VAL A 34 4.70 5.47 5.67
C VAL A 34 5.63 6.66 5.85
N ARG A 35 5.14 7.91 5.72
CA ARG A 35 5.96 9.10 6.01
C ARG A 35 6.36 9.20 7.47
N ARG A 36 5.46 8.85 8.39
CA ARG A 36 5.76 8.83 9.83
C ARG A 36 6.87 7.83 10.15
N ASP A 37 6.83 6.65 9.53
CA ASP A 37 7.81 5.60 9.78
C ASP A 37 9.14 5.83 9.01
N LYS A 38 9.09 6.56 7.89
CA LYS A 38 10.25 6.87 7.05
C LYS A 38 10.26 8.37 6.68
N PRO A 39 10.69 9.24 7.60
CA PRO A 39 10.62 10.70 7.42
C PRO A 39 11.54 11.23 6.32
N ASN A 40 12.55 10.46 5.90
CA ASN A 40 13.49 10.84 4.85
C ASN A 40 12.94 10.63 3.42
N LEU A 41 11.73 10.09 3.27
CA LEU A 41 11.10 9.93 1.95
C LEU A 41 10.63 11.29 1.40
N PRO A 42 10.52 11.43 0.07
CA PRO A 42 9.85 12.58 -0.54
C PRO A 42 8.44 12.76 0.04
N SER A 43 8.00 14.02 0.19
CA SER A 43 6.66 14.35 0.67
C SER A 43 5.56 13.76 -0.23
N VAL A 44 5.82 13.72 -1.54
CA VAL A 44 4.97 13.10 -2.54
C VAL A 44 5.76 12.60 -3.75
N VAL A 45 5.38 11.43 -4.23
CA VAL A 45 5.66 10.80 -5.51
C VAL A 45 4.33 10.80 -6.27
N PRO A 46 4.25 11.51 -7.41
CA PRO A 46 3.00 11.68 -8.14
C PRO A 46 2.34 10.37 -8.59
N ALA A 47 1.01 10.37 -8.67
CA ALA A 47 0.17 9.26 -9.15
C ALA A 47 0.68 8.59 -10.46
N ARG A 48 1.14 9.42 -11.40
CA ARG A 48 1.61 9.00 -12.73
C ARG A 48 3.08 8.58 -12.77
N ALA A 49 3.80 8.62 -11.65
CA ALA A 49 5.18 8.17 -11.60
C ALA A 49 5.24 6.66 -11.90
N PRO A 50 6.10 6.22 -12.85
CA PRO A 50 6.17 4.82 -13.27
C PRO A 50 6.71 3.91 -12.16
N ASN A 51 7.65 4.41 -11.35
CA ASN A 51 8.41 3.61 -10.38
C ASN A 51 7.93 3.79 -8.94
N LYS A 52 6.62 3.99 -8.72
CA LYS A 52 6.10 4.13 -7.35
C LYS A 52 5.89 2.75 -6.69
N PRO A 53 6.24 2.57 -5.40
CA PRO A 53 6.17 1.29 -4.70
C PRO A 53 4.80 0.61 -4.68
N VAL A 54 3.71 1.37 -4.78
CA VAL A 54 2.33 0.86 -4.67
C VAL A 54 1.73 0.37 -6.00
N GLY A 55 2.50 0.44 -7.09
CA GLY A 55 2.09 -0.07 -8.39
C GLY A 55 0.85 0.62 -8.98
N ALA A 56 -0.06 -0.18 -9.55
CA ALA A 56 -1.18 0.33 -10.34
C ALA A 56 -2.42 0.75 -9.51
N ALA A 57 -2.65 0.13 -8.36
CA ALA A 57 -3.84 0.35 -7.55
C ALA A 57 -3.60 0.00 -6.08
N VAL A 58 -4.42 0.60 -5.22
CA VAL A 58 -4.53 0.28 -3.79
C VAL A 58 -5.98 -0.07 -3.50
N LEU A 59 -6.19 -1.19 -2.79
CA LEU A 59 -7.45 -1.58 -2.19
C LEU A 59 -7.34 -1.35 -0.68
N PHE A 60 -8.30 -0.64 -0.10
CA PHE A 60 -8.34 -0.34 1.32
C PHE A 60 -9.16 -1.40 2.04
N LEU A 61 -8.64 -1.87 3.18
CA LEU A 61 -9.34 -2.79 4.06
C LEU A 61 -10.07 -1.99 5.14
N ALA A 62 -11.27 -2.42 5.52
CA ALA A 62 -12.03 -1.80 6.59
C ALA A 62 -11.33 -1.92 7.95
N GLY A 63 -11.48 -0.89 8.79
CA GLY A 63 -10.91 -0.80 10.14
C GLY A 63 -9.75 0.19 10.21
N ASP A 64 -8.58 -0.20 9.70
CA ASP A 64 -7.32 0.54 9.84
C ASP A 64 -6.69 0.89 8.47
N GLU A 65 -5.53 1.57 8.47
CA GLU A 65 -4.76 1.92 7.24
C GLU A 65 -4.06 0.71 6.56
N ARG A 66 -4.72 -0.47 6.54
CA ARG A 66 -4.22 -1.67 5.86
C ARG A 66 -4.69 -1.69 4.43
N THR A 67 -3.81 -2.13 3.54
CA THR A 67 -4.09 -2.12 2.10
C THR A 67 -3.55 -3.35 1.40
N ILE A 68 -4.15 -3.66 0.23
CA ILE A 68 -3.59 -4.58 -0.76
C ILE A 68 -3.19 -3.70 -1.95
N HIS A 69 -1.95 -3.78 -2.42
CA HIS A 69 -1.45 -2.97 -3.52
C HIS A 69 -0.48 -3.75 -4.41
N GLY A 70 -0.20 -3.21 -5.60
CA GLY A 70 0.85 -3.76 -6.46
C GLY A 70 2.25 -3.38 -5.97
N THR A 71 3.28 -3.94 -6.60
CA THR A 71 4.68 -3.53 -6.37
C THR A 71 5.35 -3.24 -7.71
N ASN A 72 6.35 -2.36 -7.71
CA ASN A 72 7.27 -2.19 -8.84
C ASN A 72 8.60 -2.94 -8.63
N ASP A 73 8.72 -3.65 -7.51
CA ASP A 73 9.88 -4.46 -7.11
C ASP A 73 9.32 -5.78 -6.53
N PRO A 74 9.13 -6.82 -7.37
CA PRO A 74 8.47 -8.07 -7.02
C PRO A 74 9.37 -9.09 -6.32
#